data_AF-A0A966G3S8-F1
#
_entry.id   AF-A0A966G3S8-F1
#
_cell.length_a   1.000
_cell.length_b   1.000
_cell.length_c   1.000
_cell.angle_alpha   90.00
_cell.angle_beta   90.00
_cell.angle_gamma   90.00
#
_symmetry.space_group_name_H-M   'P 1'
#
loop_
_entity.id
_entity.type
_entity.pdbx_description
1 polymer ?
#
loop_
_entity_poly.entity_id
_entity_poly.type
_entity_poly.pdbx_seq_one_letter_code
_entity_poly.pdbx_strand_id
1 'polypeptide(L)'
;AIERLKKRAGRLVLATNDLEKKRLSSEDILKKYKGQQAPERGFSFLKDPCFFADSVFLKSPHRIEVMAMLMGLCLLVYTIGQRQLRLNLKQQETGLKNPLGKLTDRPTLRWIFQNFQGIHLRPIQDSQKISNLTDERRNILRFFPKPCQEYYLLS
;
A
#
# COMPACT_ATOMS: atom_id res chain seq x y z
N ALA A 1 -5.14 27.33 -34.51
CA ALA A 1 -4.35 27.17 -33.26
C ALA A 1 -4.46 25.77 -32.64
N ILE A 2 -5.68 25.25 -32.41
CA ILE A 2 -5.95 23.92 -31.82
C ILE A 2 -5.32 22.77 -32.63
N GLU A 3 -5.38 22.84 -33.96
CA GLU A 3 -4.82 21.81 -34.85
C GLU A 3 -3.28 21.71 -34.77
N ARG A 4 -2.61 22.85 -34.62
CA ARG A 4 -1.16 22.95 -34.44
C ARG A 4 -0.73 22.47 -33.05
N LEU A 5 -1.57 22.66 -32.04
CA LEU A 5 -1.41 22.09 -30.69
C LEU A 5 -1.64 20.57 -30.68
N LYS A 6 -2.63 20.06 -31.43
CA LYS A 6 -2.85 18.61 -31.64
C LYS A 6 -1.68 17.93 -32.37
N LYS A 7 -1.06 18.59 -33.35
CA LYS A 7 0.17 18.10 -34.01
C LYS A 7 1.39 18.09 -33.08
N ARG A 8 1.45 19.00 -32.09
CA ARG A 8 2.50 19.08 -31.06
C ARG A 8 2.26 18.15 -29.88
N ALA A 9 1.02 17.74 -29.63
CA ALA A 9 0.71 16.70 -28.66
C ALA A 9 1.36 15.40 -29.17
N GLY A 10 2.43 14.98 -28.50
CA GLY A 10 3.26 13.86 -28.92
C GLY A 10 2.42 12.62 -29.23
N ARG A 11 2.75 11.93 -30.32
CA ARG A 11 2.16 10.63 -30.63
C ARG A 11 2.59 9.64 -29.55
N LEU A 12 1.64 9.03 -28.86
CA LEU A 12 1.91 7.95 -27.91
C LEU A 12 1.99 6.63 -28.69
N VAL A 13 3.20 6.07 -28.80
CA VAL A 13 3.42 4.79 -29.45
C VAL A 13 3.57 3.72 -28.37
N LEU A 14 2.73 2.68 -28.44
CA LEU A 14 2.83 1.50 -27.59
C LEU A 14 3.20 0.31 -28.48
N ALA A 15 4.28 -0.38 -28.15
CA ALA A 15 4.72 -1.58 -28.84
C ALA A 15 4.50 -2.80 -27.93
N THR A 16 4.09 -3.93 -28.52
CA THR A 16 3.90 -5.20 -27.84
C THR A 16 4.52 -6.32 -28.68
N ASN A 17 5.05 -7.34 -28.02
CA ASN A 17 5.54 -8.56 -28.68
C ASN A 17 4.39 -9.52 -29.05
N ASP A 18 3.16 -9.20 -28.66
CA ASP A 18 1.98 -9.99 -28.99
C ASP A 18 1.52 -9.70 -30.43
N LEU A 19 1.60 -10.73 -31.28
CA LEU A 19 1.28 -10.63 -32.72
C LEU A 19 -0.22 -10.84 -32.99
N GLU A 20 -0.96 -11.41 -32.03
CA GLU A 20 -2.36 -11.77 -32.19
C GLU A 20 -3.31 -10.64 -31.74
N LYS A 21 -3.85 -9.89 -32.69
CA LYS A 21 -4.78 -8.77 -32.44
C LYS A 21 -6.02 -9.13 -31.62
N LYS A 22 -6.45 -10.40 -31.62
CA LYS A 22 -7.61 -10.89 -30.86
C LYS A 22 -7.28 -11.22 -29.40
N ARG A 23 -6.01 -11.53 -29.10
CA ARG A 23 -5.55 -11.87 -27.74
C ARG A 23 -5.35 -10.63 -26.87
N LEU A 24 -4.97 -9.52 -27.50
CA LEU A 24 -4.71 -8.26 -26.82
C LEU A 24 -5.28 -7.10 -27.64
N SER A 25 -6.46 -6.63 -27.25
CA SER A 25 -7.11 -5.49 -27.91
C SER A 25 -6.30 -4.20 -27.68
N SER A 26 -6.46 -3.21 -28.57
CA SER A 26 -5.82 -1.90 -28.39
C SER A 26 -6.22 -1.21 -27.08
N GLU A 27 -7.46 -1.42 -26.63
CA GLU A 27 -7.95 -0.90 -25.34
C GLU A 27 -7.25 -1.57 -24.17
N ASP A 28 -7.06 -2.90 -24.23
CA ASP A 28 -6.36 -3.66 -23.19
C ASP A 28 -4.88 -3.27 -23.11
N ILE A 29 -4.22 -3.03 -24.26
CA ILE A 29 -2.85 -2.54 -24.31
C ILE A 29 -2.73 -1.20 -23.58
N LEU A 30 -3.62 -0.25 -23.90
CA LEU A 30 -3.60 1.07 -23.28
C LEU A 30 -3.89 0.99 -21.78
N LYS A 31 -4.86 0.16 -21.38
CA LYS A 31 -5.23 -0.03 -19.97
C LYS A 31 -4.09 -0.67 -19.17
N LYS A 32 -3.43 -1.69 -19.71
CA LYS A 32 -2.25 -2.34 -19.09
C LYS A 32 -1.09 -1.35 -18.95
N TYR A 33 -0.80 -0.57 -20.01
CA TYR A 33 0.25 0.45 -19.97
C TYR A 33 -0.04 1.51 -18.90
N LYS A 34 -1.27 2.07 -18.87
CA LYS A 34 -1.65 3.05 -17.83
C LYS A 34 -1.65 2.45 -16.41
N GLY A 35 -1.85 1.14 -16.29
CA GLY A 35 -1.70 0.40 -15.03
C GLY A 35 -0.29 0.41 -14.44
N GLN A 36 0.76 0.65 -15.25
CA GLN A 36 2.16 0.72 -14.80
C GLN A 36 2.43 1.90 -13.85
N GLN A 37 1.55 2.89 -13.77
CA GLN A 37 1.68 3.96 -12.76
C GLN A 37 1.50 3.45 -11.32
N ALA A 38 0.89 2.28 -11.13
CA ALA A 38 0.70 1.69 -9.80
C ALA A 38 2.03 1.35 -9.10
N PRO A 39 2.98 0.61 -9.73
CA PRO A 39 4.30 0.39 -9.14
C PRO A 39 5.10 1.69 -8.96
N GLU A 40 5.01 2.66 -9.88
CA GLU A 40 5.71 3.96 -9.75
C GLU A 40 5.29 4.73 -8.48
N ARG A 41 3.98 4.75 -8.19
CA ARG A 41 3.48 5.32 -6.92
C ARG A 41 3.98 4.53 -5.71
N GLY A 42 4.16 3.22 -5.83
CA GLY A 42 4.79 2.37 -4.81
C GLY A 42 6.27 2.72 -4.58
N PHE A 43 7.03 3.06 -5.61
CA PHE A 43 8.42 3.51 -5.44
C PHE A 43 8.54 4.89 -4.80
N SER A 44 7.55 5.77 -5.00
CA SER A 44 7.50 7.04 -4.28
C SER A 44 7.42 6.86 -2.77
N PHE A 45 6.81 5.76 -2.30
CA PHE A 45 6.74 5.42 -0.88
C PHE A 45 8.10 5.00 -0.31
N LEU A 46 8.93 4.30 -1.09
CA LEU A 46 10.29 3.94 -0.67
C LEU A 46 11.22 5.16 -0.57
N LYS A 47 10.89 6.22 -1.30
CA LYS A 47 11.59 7.51 -1.26
C LYS A 47 10.99 8.48 -0.23
N ASP A 48 9.95 8.07 0.51
CA ASP A 48 9.36 8.92 1.54
C ASP A 48 10.35 9.05 2.72
N PRO A 49 10.70 10.27 3.16
CA PRO A 49 11.65 10.49 4.26
C PRO A 49 11.26 9.75 5.56
N CYS A 50 9.97 9.48 5.75
CA CYS A 50 9.47 8.74 6.91
C CYS A 50 9.80 7.23 6.87
N PHE A 51 10.32 6.70 5.76
CA PHE A 51 10.87 5.34 5.69
C PHE A 51 12.34 5.25 6.11
N PHE A 52 12.91 6.34 6.63
CA PHE A 52 14.28 6.44 7.14
C PHE A 52 15.38 6.16 6.10
N ALA A 53 15.03 5.91 4.83
CA ALA A 53 16.00 5.67 3.76
C ALA A 53 17.01 6.81 3.63
N ASP A 54 16.55 8.06 3.80
CA ASP A 54 17.39 9.26 3.78
C ASP A 54 18.27 9.42 5.03
N SER A 55 17.92 8.75 6.14
CA SER A 55 18.63 8.84 7.42
C SER A 55 19.57 7.66 7.70
N VAL A 56 19.46 6.58 6.92
CA VAL A 56 20.26 5.36 7.09
C VAL A 56 21.50 5.45 6.20
N PHE A 57 22.60 5.96 6.77
CA PHE A 57 23.89 6.01 6.09
C PHE A 57 24.57 4.64 6.10
N LEU A 58 24.56 3.97 4.95
CA LEU A 58 25.21 2.66 4.77
C LEU A 58 26.61 2.84 4.16
N LYS A 59 27.63 2.36 4.87
CA LYS A 59 29.04 2.56 4.50
C LYS A 59 29.56 1.61 3.41
N SER A 60 28.82 0.56 3.04
CA SER A 60 29.26 -0.42 2.04
C SER A 60 28.18 -0.72 0.99
N PRO A 61 28.58 -0.99 -0.28
CA PRO A 61 27.64 -1.33 -1.35
C PRO A 61 26.75 -2.54 -1.00
N HIS A 62 27.35 -3.57 -0.39
CA HIS A 62 26.61 -4.77 0.03
C HIS A 62 25.46 -4.46 1.00
N ARG A 63 25.66 -3.54 1.96
CA ARG A 63 24.59 -3.15 2.89
C ARG A 63 23.48 -2.39 2.16
N ILE A 64 23.82 -1.58 1.16
CA ILE A 64 22.85 -0.85 0.33
C ILE A 64 21.97 -1.84 -0.44
N GLU A 65 22.56 -2.88 -1.03
CA GLU A 65 21.82 -3.93 -1.75
C GLU A 65 20.83 -4.67 -0.83
N VAL A 66 21.29 -5.10 0.34
CA VAL A 66 20.44 -5.78 1.33
C VAL A 66 19.29 -4.87 1.79
N MET A 67 19.58 -3.59 2.06
CA MET A 67 18.55 -2.63 2.46
C MET A 67 17.53 -2.41 1.34
N ALA A 68 17.97 -2.26 0.09
CA ALA A 68 17.07 -2.11 -1.06
C ALA A 68 16.15 -3.33 -1.22
N MET A 69 16.67 -4.55 -1.03
CA MET A 69 15.88 -5.77 -1.05
C MET A 69 14.82 -5.79 0.07
N LEU A 70 15.21 -5.49 1.31
CA LEU A 70 14.30 -5.43 2.45
C LEU A 70 13.20 -4.37 2.25
N MET A 71 13.56 -3.19 1.76
CA MET A 71 12.62 -2.13 1.41
C MET A 71 11.63 -2.59 0.35
N GLY A 72 12.09 -3.28 -0.70
CA GLY A 72 11.22 -3.89 -1.72
C GLY A 72 10.24 -4.91 -1.13
N LEU A 73 10.71 -5.77 -0.22
CA LEU A 73 9.87 -6.74 0.48
C LEU A 73 8.82 -6.05 1.37
N CYS A 74 9.22 -5.01 2.11
CA CYS A 74 8.27 -4.20 2.87
C CYS A 74 7.21 -3.61 1.94
N LEU A 75 7.59 -2.99 0.82
CA LEU A 75 6.63 -2.43 -0.14
C LEU A 75 5.63 -3.48 -0.64
N LEU A 76 6.08 -4.71 -0.89
CA LEU A 76 5.20 -5.82 -1.27
C LEU A 76 4.17 -6.12 -0.18
N VAL A 77 4.60 -6.28 1.08
CA VAL A 77 3.71 -6.53 2.23
C VAL A 77 2.71 -5.39 2.40
N TYR A 78 3.17 -4.14 2.31
CA TYR A 78 2.30 -2.97 2.40
C TYR A 78 1.26 -2.93 1.29
N THR A 79 1.65 -3.27 0.06
CA THR A 79 0.76 -3.28 -1.10
C THR A 79 -0.31 -4.36 -0.97
N ILE A 80 0.07 -5.56 -0.52
CA ILE A 80 -0.85 -6.68 -0.30
C ILE A 80 -1.83 -6.33 0.83
N GLY A 81 -1.32 -5.89 1.98
CA GLY A 81 -2.17 -5.52 3.12
C GLY A 81 -3.15 -4.39 2.79
N GLN A 82 -2.67 -3.35 2.08
CA GLN A 82 -3.54 -2.26 1.63
C GLN A 82 -4.61 -2.74 0.64
N ARG A 83 -4.26 -3.62 -0.30
CA ARG A 83 -5.22 -4.20 -1.24
C ARG A 83 -6.28 -4.99 -0.51
N GLN A 84 -5.88 -5.86 0.43
CA GLN A 84 -6.80 -6.69 1.20
C GLN A 84 -7.76 -5.82 2.04
N LEU A 85 -7.24 -4.84 2.75
CA LEU A 85 -8.03 -3.92 3.57
C LEU A 85 -9.08 -3.18 2.73
N ARG A 86 -8.68 -2.63 1.58
CA ARG A 86 -9.58 -1.91 0.68
C ARG A 86 -10.64 -2.81 0.05
N LEU A 87 -10.30 -4.07 -0.25
CA LEU A 87 -11.27 -5.05 -0.74
C LEU A 87 -12.34 -5.33 0.31
N ASN A 88 -11.93 -5.57 1.56
CA ASN A 88 -12.85 -5.82 2.67
C ASN A 88 -13.75 -4.61 2.96
N LEU A 89 -13.19 -3.39 2.96
CA LEU A 89 -13.97 -2.15 3.13
C LEU A 89 -15.01 -1.98 2.01
N LYS A 90 -14.62 -2.27 0.77
CA LYS A 90 -15.53 -2.20 -0.37
C LYS A 90 -16.65 -3.26 -0.29
N GLN A 91 -16.34 -4.48 0.14
CA GLN A 91 -17.32 -5.55 0.31
C GLN A 91 -18.35 -5.23 1.40
N GLN A 92 -17.93 -4.54 2.45
CA GLN A 92 -18.81 -4.13 3.56
C GLN A 92 -19.42 -2.73 3.36
N GLU A 93 -19.23 -2.12 2.17
CA GLU A 93 -19.75 -0.79 1.80
C GLU A 93 -19.50 0.30 2.86
N THR A 94 -18.32 0.23 3.49
CA THR A 94 -17.95 1.11 4.61
C THR A 94 -16.56 1.69 4.42
N GLY A 95 -16.16 2.57 5.34
CA GLY A 95 -14.86 3.21 5.33
C GLY A 95 -14.27 3.38 6.72
N LEU A 96 -13.02 3.83 6.75
CA LEU A 96 -12.32 4.22 7.97
C LEU A 96 -12.16 5.74 8.01
N LYS A 97 -12.20 6.34 9.20
CA LYS A 97 -11.95 7.77 9.36
C LYS A 97 -10.47 8.04 9.10
N ASN A 98 -10.16 8.92 8.16
CA ASN A 98 -8.79 9.36 7.91
C ASN A 98 -8.31 10.32 9.04
N PRO A 99 -7.04 10.79 9.04
CA PRO A 99 -6.54 11.76 10.02
C PRO A 99 -7.35 13.07 10.11
N LEU A 100 -8.08 13.41 9.05
CA LEU A 100 -8.95 14.59 8.98
C LEU A 100 -10.40 14.29 9.43
N GLY A 101 -10.64 13.09 9.97
CA GLY A 101 -11.96 12.63 10.42
C GLY A 101 -12.93 12.22 9.30
N LYS A 102 -12.53 12.32 8.03
CA LYS A 102 -13.38 11.97 6.88
C LYS A 102 -13.36 10.48 6.61
N LEU A 103 -14.52 9.91 6.34
CA LEU A 103 -14.65 8.50 5.97
C LEU A 103 -14.00 8.23 4.61
N THR A 104 -13.17 7.20 4.52
CA THR A 104 -12.56 6.75 3.27
C THR A 104 -12.55 5.23 3.15
N ASP A 105 -12.91 4.75 1.95
CA ASP A 105 -12.81 3.35 1.51
C ASP A 105 -11.41 3.02 0.95
N ARG A 106 -10.51 4.01 0.88
CA ARG A 106 -9.16 3.90 0.29
C ARG A 106 -8.04 4.24 1.27
N PRO A 107 -8.06 3.76 2.53
CA PRO A 107 -6.97 4.03 3.47
C PRO A 107 -5.63 3.48 2.95
N THR A 108 -4.54 4.08 3.39
CA THR A 108 -3.19 3.55 3.16
C THR A 108 -2.78 2.67 4.33
N LEU A 109 -2.07 1.56 4.09
CA LEU A 109 -1.65 0.68 5.18
C LEU A 109 -0.66 1.38 6.13
N ARG A 110 0.12 2.33 5.62
CA ARG A 110 0.96 3.21 6.45
C ARG A 110 0.16 3.96 7.50
N TRP A 111 -0.92 4.62 7.10
CA TRP A 111 -1.76 5.35 8.05
C TRP A 111 -2.36 4.41 9.10
N ILE A 112 -2.77 3.21 8.68
CA ILE A 112 -3.26 2.18 9.60
C ILE A 112 -2.16 1.83 10.63
N PHE A 113 -0.94 1.53 10.19
CA PHE A 113 0.13 1.21 11.13
C PHE A 113 0.51 2.38 12.05
N GLN A 114 0.43 3.62 11.57
CA GLN A 114 0.56 4.80 12.44
C GLN A 114 -0.53 4.84 13.51
N ASN A 115 -1.79 4.53 13.17
CA ASN A 115 -2.87 4.44 14.15
C ASN A 115 -2.62 3.35 15.20
N PHE A 116 -1.88 2.28 14.86
CA PHE A 116 -1.55 1.17 15.74
C PHE A 116 -0.26 1.40 16.55
N GLN A 117 0.44 2.52 16.36
CA GLN A 117 1.59 2.86 17.20
C GLN A 117 1.17 3.01 18.68
N GLY A 118 2.03 2.52 19.57
CA GLY A 118 1.79 2.55 21.01
C GLY A 118 0.81 1.48 21.52
N ILE A 119 0.53 0.43 20.74
CA ILE A 119 -0.07 -0.81 21.25
C ILE A 119 1.05 -1.66 21.84
N HIS A 120 0.92 -2.04 23.12
CA HIS A 120 1.91 -2.87 23.81
C HIS A 120 1.25 -4.08 24.46
N LEU A 121 1.93 -5.23 24.37
CA LEU A 121 1.60 -6.42 25.13
C LEU A 121 2.17 -6.26 26.55
N ARG A 122 1.30 -6.32 27.57
CA ARG A 122 1.70 -6.25 28.97
C ARG A 122 1.41 -7.59 29.65
N PRO A 123 2.42 -8.25 30.22
CA PRO A 123 2.17 -9.38 31.11
C PRO A 123 1.56 -8.86 32.42
N ILE A 124 0.42 -9.40 32.81
CA ILE A 124 -0.20 -9.14 34.12
C ILE A 124 -0.43 -10.51 34.77
N GLN A 125 0.37 -10.80 35.79
CA GLN A 125 0.43 -12.12 36.43
C GLN A 125 0.70 -13.22 35.39
N ASP A 126 -0.23 -14.18 35.22
CA ASP A 126 -0.17 -15.28 34.25
C ASP A 126 -0.93 -15.01 32.93
N SER A 127 -1.49 -13.81 32.77
CA SER A 127 -2.27 -13.43 31.59
C SER A 127 -1.56 -12.35 30.77
N GLN A 128 -1.63 -12.49 29.44
CA GLN A 128 -1.17 -11.46 28.52
C GLN A 128 -2.34 -10.52 28.19
N LYS A 129 -2.14 -9.21 28.38
CA LYS A 129 -3.15 -8.20 28.04
C LYS A 129 -2.59 -7.16 27.09
N ILE A 130 -3.39 -6.75 26.11
CA ILE A 130 -3.03 -5.68 25.20
C ILE A 130 -3.46 -4.34 25.77
N SER A 131 -2.49 -3.44 25.88
CA SER A 131 -2.70 -2.04 26.26
C SER A 131 -3.01 -1.19 25.04
N ASN A 132 -3.77 -0.11 25.25
CA ASN A 132 -4.08 0.89 24.22
C ASN A 132 -4.90 0.37 23.02
N LEU A 133 -5.59 -0.77 23.16
CA LEU A 133 -6.48 -1.30 22.11
C LEU A 133 -7.88 -0.67 22.22
N THR A 134 -8.01 0.55 21.69
CA THR A 134 -9.25 1.35 21.65
C THR A 134 -10.30 0.73 20.72
N ASP A 135 -11.55 1.18 20.84
CA ASP A 135 -12.65 0.70 19.98
C ASP A 135 -12.42 1.01 18.50
N GLU A 136 -11.78 2.14 18.20
CA GLU A 136 -11.40 2.48 16.83
C GLU A 136 -10.38 1.48 16.27
N ARG A 137 -9.35 1.13 17.05
CA ARG A 137 -8.34 0.14 16.64
C ARG A 137 -8.95 -1.25 16.47
N ARG A 138 -9.88 -1.64 17.35
CA ARG A 138 -10.67 -2.89 17.22
C ARG A 138 -11.53 -2.86 15.96
N ASN A 139 -12.18 -1.74 15.66
CA ASN A 139 -12.97 -1.59 14.45
C ASN A 139 -12.09 -1.75 13.20
N ILE A 140 -10.89 -1.16 13.18
CA ILE A 140 -9.95 -1.34 12.08
C ILE A 140 -9.53 -2.82 11.94
N LEU A 141 -9.26 -3.51 13.06
CA LEU A 141 -8.87 -4.93 13.05
C LEU A 141 -9.92 -5.87 12.43
N ARG A 142 -11.21 -5.54 12.53
CA ARG A 142 -12.29 -6.34 11.92
C ARG A 142 -12.15 -6.47 10.40
N PHE A 143 -11.48 -5.50 9.76
CA PHE A 143 -11.23 -5.52 8.32
C PHE A 143 -9.96 -6.27 7.93
N PHE A 144 -9.16 -6.74 8.90
CA PHE A 144 -8.01 -7.60 8.64
C PHE A 144 -8.40 -9.09 8.71
N PRO A 145 -7.66 -9.99 8.05
CA PRO A 145 -7.85 -11.43 8.17
C PRO A 145 -7.77 -11.92 9.64
N LYS A 146 -8.49 -13.00 9.98
CA LYS A 146 -8.50 -13.58 11.34
C LYS A 146 -7.10 -13.79 11.94
N PRO A 147 -6.10 -14.34 11.21
CA PRO A 147 -4.75 -14.51 11.76
C PRO A 147 -4.11 -13.19 12.23
N CYS A 148 -4.45 -12.06 11.58
CA CYS A 148 -3.96 -10.75 12.01
C CYS A 148 -4.61 -10.28 13.32
N GLN A 149 -5.86 -10.67 13.56
CA GLN A 149 -6.61 -10.31 14.78
C GLN A 149 -6.13 -11.12 15.98
N GLU A 150 -5.72 -12.37 15.77
CA GLU A 150 -5.17 -13.26 16.81
C GLU A 150 -3.90 -12.71 17.46
N TYR A 151 -3.04 -11.99 16.71
CA TYR A 151 -1.90 -11.26 17.28
C TYR A 151 -2.31 -10.22 18.31
N TYR A 152 -3.56 -9.75 18.24
CA TYR A 152 -4.14 -8.81 19.18
C TYR A 152 -4.99 -9.49 20.28
N LEU A 153 -4.83 -10.81 20.45
CA LEU A 153 -5.60 -11.63 21.41
C LEU A 153 -7.11 -11.42 21.26
N LEU A 154 -7.56 -11.18 20.03
CA LEU A 154 -8.97 -11.12 19.66
C LEU A 154 -9.38 -12.48 19.12
N SER A 155 -10.48 -13.02 19.65
CA SER A 155 -11.12 -14.28 19.22
C SER A 155 -12.25 -14.02 18.23
#